data_AF-A0A662H022-F1
#
_entry.id   AF-A0A662H022-F1
#
_cell.length_a   1.000
_cell.length_b   1.000
_cell.length_c   1.000
_cell.angle_alpha   90.00
_cell.angle_beta   90.00
_cell.angle_gamma   90.00
#
_symmetry.space_group_name_H-M   'P 1'
#
loop_
_entity.id
_entity.type
_entity.pdbx_description
1 polymer ?
#
loop_
_entity_poly.entity_id
_entity_poly.type
_entity_poly.pdbx_seq_one_letter_code
_entity_poly.pdbx_strand_id
1 'polypeptide(L)' 'MLSRGYEAVVGVACPEEVVRAEFLLAGLGVAGQAVPLLRNGCAHTRFSLEALSEPLAT' A
#
# COMPACT_ATOMS: atom_id res chain seq x y z
N MET A 1 4.01 14.15 -2.37
CA MET A 1 2.86 13.37 -1.82
C MET A 1 2.93 13.30 -0.29
N LEU A 2 4.08 13.05 0.33
CA LEU A 2 4.29 13.06 1.80
C LEU A 2 4.47 14.47 2.42
N SER A 3 4.57 15.51 1.61
CA SER A 3 4.77 16.92 2.01
C SER A 3 3.58 17.59 2.70
N ARG A 4 2.55 16.83 3.10
CA ARG A 4 1.35 17.34 3.79
C ARG A 4 1.35 17.08 5.30
N GLY A 5 2.44 16.59 5.88
CA GLY A 5 2.55 16.34 7.32
C GLY A 5 1.74 15.12 7.79
N TYR A 6 1.64 14.08 6.97
CA TYR A 6 1.02 12.82 7.39
C TYR A 6 1.91 12.12 8.42
N GLU A 7 1.31 11.70 9.53
CA GLU A 7 2.00 10.97 10.60
C GLU A 7 2.30 9.51 10.19
N ALA A 8 1.50 8.94 9.29
CA ALA A 8 1.64 7.59 8.78
C ALA A 8 1.03 7.41 7.39
N VAL A 9 1.40 6.32 6.70
CA VAL A 9 0.85 5.91 5.40
C VAL A 9 0.36 4.47 5.46
N VAL A 10 -0.83 4.23 4.93
CA VAL A 10 -1.31 2.89 4.57
C VAL A 10 -1.26 2.76 3.04
N GLY A 11 -0.55 1.75 2.53
CA GLY A 11 -0.36 1.53 1.10
C GLY A 11 -0.82 0.14 0.66
N VAL A 12 -1.43 0.05 -0.52
CA VAL A 12 -1.78 -1.21 -1.18
C VAL A 12 -0.91 -1.36 -2.41
N ALA A 13 -0.09 -2.41 -2.46
CA ALA A 13 0.85 -2.64 -3.57
C ALA A 13 1.25 -4.11 -3.67
N CYS A 14 1.96 -4.52 -4.73
CA CYS A 14 2.52 -5.86 -4.75
C CYS A 14 3.70 -5.98 -3.76
N PRO A 15 4.10 -7.20 -3.37
CA PRO A 15 5.16 -7.41 -2.39
C PRO A 15 6.47 -6.67 -2.73
N GLU A 16 6.81 -6.60 -4.02
CA GLU A 16 8.03 -5.93 -4.47
C GLU A 16 7.97 -4.40 -4.26
N GLU A 17 6.84 -3.77 -4.54
CA GLU A 17 6.68 -2.34 -4.30
C GLU A 17 6.55 -2.03 -2.80
N VAL A 18 5.97 -2.93 -2.01
CA VAL A 18 5.91 -2.80 -0.55
C VAL A 18 7.32 -2.72 0.03
N VAL A 19 8.22 -3.61 -0.39
CA VAL A 19 9.62 -3.61 0.06
C VAL A 19 10.32 -2.30 -0.34
N ARG A 20 10.11 -1.81 -1.58
CA ARG A 20 10.70 -0.53 -2.00
C ARG A 20 10.14 0.66 -1.21
N ALA A 21 8.85 0.65 -0.91
CA ALA A 21 8.19 1.68 -0.12
C ALA A 21 8.71 1.72 1.32
N GLU A 22 9.02 0.56 1.91
CA GLU A 22 9.60 0.45 3.25
C GLU A 22 10.93 1.22 3.36
N PHE A 23 11.85 1.03 2.40
CA PHE A 23 13.12 1.77 2.38
C PHE A 23 12.92 3.29 2.25
N LEU A 24 11.94 3.71 1.44
CA LEU A 24 11.61 5.13 1.28
C LEU A 24 11.05 5.72 2.58
N LEU A 25 10.11 5.03 3.22
CA LEU A 25 9.45 5.50 4.45
C LEU A 25 10.43 5.52 5.63
N ALA A 26 11.34 4.55 5.72
CA ALA A 26 12.42 4.54 6.70
C ALA A 26 13.33 5.77 6.57
N GLY A 27 13.72 6.14 5.33
CA GLY A 27 14.51 7.35 5.07
C GLY A 27 13.79 8.66 5.38
N LEU A 28 12.45 8.64 5.41
CA LEU A 28 11.61 9.80 5.70
C LEU A 28 11.14 9.85 7.16
N GLY A 29 11.39 8.79 7.96
CA GLY A 29 10.92 8.70 9.34
C GLY A 29 9.40 8.63 9.48
N VAL A 30 8.70 8.14 8.46
CA VAL A 30 7.22 8.05 8.44
C VAL A 30 6.79 6.61 8.69
N ALA A 31 5.84 6.41 9.60
CA ALA A 31 5.29 5.09 9.86
C ALA A 31 4.49 4.57 8.66
N GLY A 32 4.68 3.29 8.30
CA GLY A 32 4.04 2.66 7.16
C GLY A 32 3.34 1.36 7.51
N GLN A 33 2.18 1.11 6.91
CA GLN A 33 1.52 -0.20 6.90
C GLN A 33 1.18 -0.60 5.47
N ALA A 34 1.50 -1.83 5.11
CA ALA A 34 1.20 -2.37 3.80
C ALA A 34 0.01 -3.34 3.83
N VAL A 35 -0.86 -3.24 2.83
CA VAL A 35 -1.85 -4.26 2.48
C VAL A 35 -1.37 -4.93 1.19
N PRO A 36 -0.72 -6.11 1.27
CA PRO A 36 -0.11 -6.73 0.10
C PRO A 36 -1.17 -7.28 -0.86
N LEU A 37 -0.96 -7.06 -2.15
CA LEU A 37 -1.74 -7.71 -3.19
C LEU A 37 -1.31 -9.18 -3.32
N LEU A 38 -2.21 -10.10 -2.95
CA LEU A 38 -1.94 -11.55 -2.94
C LEU A 38 -1.78 -12.17 -4.34
N ARG A 39 -2.24 -11.48 -5.40
CA ARG A 39 -2.13 -11.94 -6.80
C ARG A 39 -1.63 -10.80 -7.69
N ASN A 40 -0.36 -10.87 -8.08
CA ASN A 40 0.32 -10.14 -9.17
C ASN A 40 -0.13 -8.69 -9.42
N GLY A 41 -0.01 -7.81 -8.43
CA GLY A 41 -0.26 -6.39 -8.59
C GLY A 41 0.89 -5.60 -9.26
N CYS A 42 1.36 -5.99 -10.45
CA CYS A 42 2.40 -5.21 -11.15
C CYS A 42 1.85 -3.88 -11.71
N ALA A 43 2.74 -3.05 -12.28
CA ALA A 43 2.38 -1.87 -13.07
C ALA A 43 1.23 -2.18 -14.05
N HIS A 44 0.16 -1.36 -13.99
CA HIS A 44 -1.10 -1.46 -14.74
C HIS A 44 -2.20 -2.36 -14.20
N THR A 45 -2.06 -2.93 -13.00
CA THR A 45 -3.19 -3.59 -12.33
C THR A 45 -4.12 -2.58 -11.68
N ARG A 46 -5.44 -2.76 -11.86
CA ARG A 46 -6.48 -1.98 -11.17
C ARG A 46 -7.08 -2.86 -10.09
N PHE A 47 -6.98 -2.41 -8.84
CA PHE A 47 -7.64 -3.07 -7.73
C PHE A 47 -9.15 -2.80 -7.78
N SER A 48 -9.98 -3.84 -7.74
CA SER A 48 -11.44 -3.69 -7.70
C SER A 48 -11.90 -3.45 -6.26
N LEU A 49 -12.56 -2.31 -6.03
CA LEU A 49 -13.20 -2.00 -4.75
C LEU A 49 -14.40 -2.91 -4.48
N GLU A 50 -15.04 -3.46 -5.52
CA GLU A 50 -16.12 -4.44 -5.37
C GLU A 50 -15.57 -5.73 -4.77
N ALA A 51 -14.43 -6.22 -5.25
CA ALA A 51 -13.75 -7.39 -4.69
C ALA A 51 -13.24 -7.17 -3.25
N LEU A 52 -13.05 -5.92 -2.84
CA LEU A 52 -12.72 -5.57 -1.45
C LEU A 52 -13.96 -5.61 -0.53
N SER A 53 -15.15 -5.37 -1.08
CA SER A 53 -16.37 -5.30 -0.27
C SER A 53 -16.75 -6.66 0.33
N GLU A 54 -16.49 -7.78 -0.35
CA GLU A 54 -16.75 -9.14 0.17
C GLU A 54 -15.99 -9.45 1.47
N PRO A 55 -14.65 -9.30 1.55
CA PRO A 55 -13.91 -9.54 2.79
C PRO A 55 -14.15 -8.47 3.87
N LEU A 56 -14.68 -7.30 3.51
CA LEU A 56 -15.02 -6.23 4.46
C LEU A 56 -16.48 -6.24 4.92
N ALA A 57 -17.35 -7.02 4.27
CA ALA A 57 -18.73 -7.24 4.69
C ALA A 57 -18.71 -8.15 5.92
N THR A 58 -18.59 -7.51 7.09
CA THR A 58 -18.76 -8.13 8.40
C THR A 58 -20.23 -8.22 8.75
#